data_AF-A0A6I1QW07-F1
#
_entry.id   AF-A0A6I1QW07-F1
#
_cell.length_a   1.000
_cell.length_b   1.000
_cell.length_c   1.000
_cell.angle_alpha   90.00
_cell.angle_beta   90.00
_cell.angle_gamma   90.00
#
_symmetry.space_group_name_H-M   'P 1'
#
loop_
_entity.id
_entity.type
_entity.pdbx_description
1 polymer ?
#
loop_
_entity_poly.entity_id
_entity_poly.type
_entity_poly.pdbx_seq_one_letter_code
_entity_poly.pdbx_strand_id
1 'polypeptide(L)'
;MSDEKAALKALLWGDFSSFMMKAYETVNPGREFAPNWHLDLMSARLMEVEQGLNRRLILCLCPRSLKSFATSVAFPAWCIGMDPSRRFICISYSDELAVKHSRDSQQIFDAGWYKEAFPKARFDGNKFTE
;
A
#
# COMPACT_ATOMS: atom_id res chain seq x y z
N MET A 1 18.22 -15.98 -9.35
CA MET A 1 18.45 -14.85 -8.43
C MET A 1 18.30 -13.47 -9.09
N SER A 2 19.03 -13.10 -10.16
CA SER A 2 18.84 -11.81 -10.85
C SER A 2 17.44 -11.67 -11.47
N ASP A 3 17.01 -12.71 -12.20
CA ASP A 3 15.74 -12.68 -12.93
C ASP A 3 14.52 -12.74 -12.02
N GLU A 4 14.60 -13.45 -10.89
CA GLU A 4 13.50 -13.53 -9.91
C GLU A 4 13.25 -12.18 -9.25
N LYS A 5 14.31 -11.42 -8.93
CA LYS A 5 14.18 -10.06 -8.40
C LYS A 5 13.59 -9.11 -9.43
N ALA A 6 14.00 -9.22 -10.69
CA ALA A 6 13.44 -8.44 -11.78
C ALA A 6 11.95 -8.77 -12.01
N ALA A 7 11.58 -10.05 -11.98
CA ALA A 7 10.20 -10.50 -12.09
C ALA A 7 9.34 -10.02 -10.91
N LEU A 8 9.83 -10.13 -9.68
CA LEU A 8 9.15 -9.62 -8.49
C LEU A 8 8.92 -8.11 -8.60
N LYS A 9 9.95 -7.35 -9.00
CA LYS A 9 9.80 -5.91 -9.22
C LYS A 9 8.74 -5.60 -10.27
N ALA A 10 8.77 -6.29 -11.41
CA ALA A 10 7.78 -6.10 -12.48
C ALA A 10 6.36 -6.40 -11.98
N LEU A 11 6.18 -7.45 -11.17
CA LEU A 11 4.90 -7.81 -10.58
C LEU A 11 4.39 -6.75 -9.61
N LEU A 12 5.23 -6.31 -8.67
CA LEU A 12 4.88 -5.27 -7.70
C LEU A 12 4.59 -3.91 -8.37
N TRP A 13 5.18 -3.68 -9.54
CA TRP A 13 4.94 -2.48 -10.32
C TRP A 13 3.66 -2.56 -11.16
N GLY A 14 3.40 -3.72 -11.79
CA GLY A 14 2.29 -3.88 -12.71
C GLY A 14 0.97 -4.23 -12.05
N ASP A 15 1.00 -4.77 -10.83
CA ASP A 15 -0.20 -5.24 -10.14
C ASP A 15 -0.26 -4.80 -8.68
N PHE A 16 -1.24 -3.94 -8.39
CA PHE A 16 -1.49 -3.46 -7.04
C PHE A 16 -1.94 -4.58 -6.08
N SER A 17 -2.65 -5.61 -6.56
CA SER A 17 -3.05 -6.73 -5.70
C SER A 17 -1.83 -7.49 -5.17
N SER A 18 -0.87 -7.79 -6.05
CA SER A 18 0.42 -8.39 -5.67
C SER A 18 1.21 -7.52 -4.71
N PHE A 19 1.25 -6.20 -4.94
CA PHE A 19 1.86 -5.28 -3.99
C PHE A 19 1.17 -5.30 -2.62
N MET A 20 -0.17 -5.28 -2.59
CA MET A 20 -0.96 -5.31 -1.37
C MET A 20 -0.70 -6.59 -0.57
N MET A 21 -0.61 -7.75 -1.23
CA MET A 21 -0.23 -9.01 -0.61
C MET A 21 1.15 -8.91 0.04
N LYS A 22 2.15 -8.40 -0.69
CA LYS A 22 3.52 -8.28 -0.17
C LYS A 22 3.62 -7.28 1.00
N ALA A 23 2.90 -6.17 0.89
CA ALA A 23 2.79 -5.17 1.95
C ALA A 23 2.12 -5.77 3.21
N TYR A 24 1.08 -6.61 3.04
CA TYR A 24 0.39 -7.24 4.16
C TYR A 24 1.30 -8.16 4.96
N GLU A 25 2.07 -9.02 4.28
CA GLU A 25 3.06 -9.92 4.90
C GLU A 25 4.13 -9.15 5.67
N THR A 26 4.52 -7.98 5.15
CA THR A 26 5.54 -7.13 5.77
C THR A 26 5.04 -6.56 7.10
N VAL A 27 3.80 -6.08 7.15
CA VAL A 27 3.19 -5.46 8.34
C VAL A 27 2.70 -6.52 9.34
N ASN A 28 2.32 -7.70 8.86
CA ASN A 28 1.78 -8.78 9.70
C ASN A 28 2.68 -10.03 9.61
N PRO A 29 3.89 -10.00 10.21
CA PRO A 29 4.79 -11.15 10.16
C PRO A 29 4.13 -12.39 10.78
N GLY A 30 4.20 -13.52 10.07
CA GLY A 30 3.61 -14.78 10.50
C GLY A 30 2.10 -14.93 10.25
N ARG A 31 1.45 -13.98 9.56
CA ARG A 31 0.08 -14.15 9.05
C ARG A 31 0.07 -14.24 7.54
N GLU A 32 -0.60 -15.27 7.04
CA GLU A 32 -0.82 -15.43 5.61
C GLU A 32 -1.89 -14.44 5.12
N PHE A 33 -1.62 -13.85 3.95
CA PHE A 33 -2.63 -13.08 3.24
C PHE A 33 -3.68 -14.04 2.68
N ALA A 34 -4.94 -13.85 3.09
CA ALA A 34 -6.06 -14.65 2.59
C ALA A 34 -6.70 -13.94 1.39
N PRO A 35 -6.44 -14.39 0.14
CA PRO A 35 -7.03 -13.78 -1.05
C PRO A 35 -8.54 -13.98 -1.06
N ASN A 36 -9.27 -12.99 -1.58
CA ASN A 36 -10.71 -13.00 -1.65
C ASN A 36 -11.21 -12.02 -2.72
N TRP A 37 -12.35 -12.32 -3.35
CA TRP A 37 -12.88 -11.55 -4.49
C TRP A 37 -13.04 -10.05 -4.21
N HIS A 38 -13.36 -9.69 -2.95
CA HIS A 38 -13.55 -8.29 -2.58
C HIS A 38 -12.24 -7.51 -2.54
N LEU A 39 -11.11 -8.18 -2.31
CA LEU A 39 -9.78 -7.57 -2.35
C LEU A 39 -9.41 -7.26 -3.80
N ASP A 40 -9.70 -8.16 -4.73
CA ASP A 40 -9.49 -7.91 -6.17
C ASP A 40 -10.36 -6.76 -6.68
N LEU A 41 -11.62 -6.73 -6.27
CA LEU A 41 -12.53 -5.63 -6.60
C LEU A 41 -12.04 -4.30 -6.00
N MET A 42 -11.60 -4.30 -4.73
CA MET A 42 -11.02 -3.10 -4.11
C MET A 42 -9.80 -2.62 -4.87
N SER A 43 -8.88 -3.52 -5.23
CA SER A 43 -7.69 -3.18 -6.02
C SER A 43 -8.10 -2.54 -7.34
N ALA A 44 -9.03 -3.14 -8.08
CA ALA A 44 -9.51 -2.59 -9.34
C ALA A 44 -10.10 -1.18 -9.18
N ARG A 45 -10.92 -0.95 -8.15
CA ARG A 45 -11.50 0.38 -7.87
C ARG A 45 -10.46 1.40 -7.45
N LEU A 46 -9.44 1.00 -6.71
CA LEU A 46 -8.33 1.88 -6.35
C LEU A 46 -7.46 2.23 -7.57
N MET A 47 -7.28 1.29 -8.50
CA MET A 47 -6.59 1.57 -9.76
C MET A 47 -7.37 2.55 -10.66
N GLU A 48 -8.71 2.47 -10.68
CA GLU A 48 -9.53 3.50 -11.35
C GLU A 48 -9.32 4.89 -10.73
N VAL A 49 -9.09 4.96 -9.41
CA VAL A 49 -8.75 6.22 -8.72
C VAL A 49 -7.38 6.72 -9.11
N GLU A 50 -6.40 5.83 -9.15
CA GLU A 50 -5.03 6.19 -9.51
C GLU A 50 -4.93 6.74 -10.95
N GLN A 51 -5.66 6.12 -11.88
CA GLN A 51 -5.74 6.52 -13.28
C GLN A 51 -6.58 7.79 -13.51
N GLY A 52 -7.24 8.30 -12.46
CA GLY A 52 -8.13 9.46 -12.53
C GLY A 52 -9.48 9.20 -13.21
N LEU A 53 -9.80 7.93 -13.51
CA LEU A 53 -11.10 7.49 -14.03
C LEU A 53 -12.21 7.67 -13.00
N ASN A 54 -11.87 7.50 -11.72
CA ASN A 54 -12.77 7.77 -10.61
C ASN A 54 -12.12 8.72 -9.59
N ARG A 55 -12.69 9.91 -9.39
CA ARG A 55 -12.15 10.88 -8.42
C ARG A 55 -12.76 10.76 -7.02
N ARG A 56 -13.84 9.99 -6.87
CA ARG A 56 -14.63 9.90 -5.62
C ARG A 56 -15.09 8.47 -5.42
N LEU A 57 -14.34 7.74 -4.61
CA LEU A 57 -14.62 6.35 -4.25
C LEU A 57 -15.07 6.24 -2.79
N ILE A 58 -16.16 5.51 -2.54
CA ILE A 58 -16.60 5.11 -1.21
C ILE A 58 -16.57 3.58 -1.14
N LEU A 59 -15.89 3.03 -0.12
CA LEU A 59 -15.79 1.59 0.11
C LEU A 59 -16.60 1.19 1.36
N CYS A 60 -17.78 0.60 1.15
CA CYS A 60 -18.67 0.13 2.20
C CYS A 60 -18.50 -1.39 2.43
N LEU A 61 -17.54 -1.77 3.27
CA LEU A 61 -17.25 -3.18 3.58
C LEU A 61 -17.31 -3.46 5.08
N CYS A 62 -17.56 -4.72 5.43
CA CYS A 62 -17.58 -5.18 6.82
C CYS A 62 -16.24 -4.92 7.54
N PRO A 63 -16.23 -4.85 8.88
CA PRO A 63 -15.01 -4.81 9.66
C PRO A 63 -14.10 -6.00 9.33
N ARG A 64 -12.78 -5.79 9.42
CA ARG A 64 -11.74 -6.81 9.14
C ARG A 64 -11.67 -7.29 7.67
N SER A 65 -12.17 -6.49 6.73
CA SER A 65 -12.05 -6.71 5.27
C SER A 65 -10.76 -6.15 4.65
N LEU A 66 -9.78 -5.75 5.46
CA LEU A 66 -8.57 -5.04 5.03
C LEU A 66 -8.79 -3.69 4.32
N LYS A 67 -10.03 -3.17 4.24
CA LYS A 67 -10.33 -1.89 3.60
C LYS A 67 -9.38 -0.75 4.01
N SER A 68 -9.16 -0.55 5.31
CA SER A 68 -8.34 0.54 5.83
C SER A 68 -6.85 0.31 5.57
N PHE A 69 -6.40 -0.95 5.61
CA PHE A 69 -5.04 -1.30 5.25
C PHE A 69 -4.79 -1.01 3.76
N ALA A 70 -5.69 -1.47 2.87
CA ALA A 70 -5.58 -1.24 1.44
C ALA A 70 -5.59 0.26 1.11
N THR A 71 -6.54 1.04 1.67
CA THR A 71 -6.72 2.46 1.30
C THR A 71 -5.72 3.41 1.95
N SER A 72 -5.32 3.15 3.19
CA SER A 72 -4.55 4.12 4.00
C SER A 72 -3.08 3.74 4.16
N VAL A 73 -2.70 2.50 3.86
CA VAL A 73 -1.33 2.01 3.99
C VAL A 73 -0.78 1.56 2.64
N ALA A 74 -1.37 0.52 2.04
CA ALA A 74 -0.84 -0.08 0.83
C ALA A 74 -0.97 0.84 -0.41
N PHE A 75 -2.13 1.44 -0.63
CA PHE A 75 -2.38 2.27 -1.81
C PHE A 75 -1.52 3.54 -1.86
N PRO A 76 -1.41 4.34 -0.78
CA PRO A 76 -0.50 5.48 -0.75
C PRO A 76 0.96 5.06 -0.95
N ALA A 77 1.39 3.97 -0.31
CA ALA A 77 2.75 3.47 -0.46
C ALA A 77 3.05 3.09 -1.91
N TRP A 78 2.17 2.35 -2.58
CA TRP A 78 2.33 1.99 -3.98
C TRP A 78 2.40 3.21 -4.90
N CYS A 79 1.49 4.17 -4.72
CA CYS A 79 1.46 5.39 -5.52
C CYS A 79 2.72 6.24 -5.35
N ILE A 80 3.23 6.38 -4.12
CA ILE A 80 4.48 7.09 -3.84
C ILE A 80 5.68 6.33 -4.43
N GLY A 81 5.63 5.00 -4.39
CA GLY A 81 6.57 4.11 -5.07
C GLY A 81 6.73 4.44 -6.54
N MET A 82 5.60 4.66 -7.22
CA MET A 82 5.54 5.02 -8.64
C MET A 82 5.94 6.47 -8.92
N ASP A 83 5.42 7.40 -8.13
CA ASP A 83 5.64 8.82 -8.30
C ASP A 83 5.84 9.49 -6.93
N PRO A 84 7.10 9.81 -6.57
CA PRO A 84 7.44 10.45 -5.30
C PRO A 84 6.87 11.87 -5.15
N SER A 85 6.36 12.49 -6.22
CA SER A 85 5.73 13.82 -6.16
C SER A 85 4.29 13.77 -5.63
N ARG A 86 3.68 12.58 -5.57
CA ARG A 86 2.30 12.41 -5.09
C ARG A 86 2.21 12.69 -3.59
N ARG A 87 1.11 13.33 -3.20
CA ARG A 87 0.80 13.63 -1.81
C ARG A 87 -0.51 12.99 -1.39
N PHE A 88 -0.49 12.34 -0.23
CA PHE A 88 -1.63 11.64 0.36
C PHE A 88 -1.91 12.21 1.74
N ILE A 89 -3.19 12.36 2.06
CA ILE A 89 -3.66 12.68 3.41
C ILE A 89 -4.54 11.51 3.84
N CYS A 90 -4.15 10.82 4.90
CA CYS A 90 -4.93 9.73 5.49
C CYS A 90 -5.54 10.24 6.79
N ILE A 91 -6.87 10.22 6.88
CA ILE A 91 -7.62 10.64 8.06
C ILE A 91 -8.33 9.41 8.63
N SER A 92 -8.18 9.18 9.93
CA SER A 92 -8.87 8.12 10.66
C SER A 92 -9.65 8.67 11.83
N TYR A 93 -10.58 7.87 12.33
CA TYR A 93 -11.47 8.24 13.42
C TYR A 93 -10.74 8.48 14.76
N SER A 94 -9.75 7.66 15.10
CA SER A 94 -8.95 7.80 16.32
C SER A 94 -7.47 8.05 16.01
N ASP A 95 -6.80 8.77 16.91
CA ASP A 95 -5.35 9.02 16.85
C ASP A 95 -4.55 7.71 16.90
N GLU A 96 -4.97 6.76 17.73
CA GLU A 96 -4.33 5.44 17.80
C GLU A 96 -4.34 4.72 16.45
N LEU A 97 -5.45 4.81 15.71
CA LEU A 97 -5.56 4.20 14.39
C LEU A 97 -4.73 4.94 13.34
N ALA A 98 -4.66 6.29 13.43
CA ALA A 98 -3.81 7.10 12.56
C ALA A 98 -2.34 6.74 12.76
N VAL A 99 -1.89 6.72 14.01
CA VAL A 99 -0.52 6.36 14.39
C VAL A 99 -0.19 4.95 13.94
N LYS A 100 -1.12 3.99 14.09
CA LYS A 100 -0.93 2.63 13.60
C LYS A 100 -0.71 2.60 12.09
N HIS A 101 -1.58 3.22 11.29
CA HIS A 101 -1.45 3.23 9.83
C HIS A 101 -0.18 3.95 9.34
N SER A 102 0.22 5.01 10.05
CA SER A 102 1.49 5.68 9.82
C SER A 102 2.69 4.74 10.03
N ARG A 103 2.71 4.01 11.15
CA ARG A 103 3.75 3.01 11.46
C ARG A 103 3.77 1.85 10.46
N ASP A 104 2.59 1.32 10.11
CA ASP A 104 2.45 0.26 9.11
C ASP A 104 3.03 0.72 7.75
N SER A 105 2.79 1.98 7.36
CA SER A 105 3.34 2.56 6.13
C SER A 105 4.86 2.72 6.19
N GLN A 106 5.38 3.21 7.32
CA GLN A 106 6.84 3.29 7.56
C GLN A 106 7.51 1.94 7.40
N GLN A 107 6.93 0.89 7.99
CA GLN A 107 7.48 -0.45 7.91
C GLN A 107 7.57 -0.95 6.47
N ILE A 108 6.62 -0.59 5.61
CA ILE A 108 6.67 -0.90 4.17
C ILE A 108 7.77 -0.08 3.49
N PHE A 109 7.85 1.23 3.73
CA PHE A 109 8.89 2.08 3.13
C PHE A 109 10.30 1.65 3.51
N ASP A 110 10.47 1.16 4.74
CA ASP A 110 11.76 0.70 5.25
C ASP A 110 12.17 -0.69 4.79
N ALA A 111 11.22 -1.48 4.30
CA ALA A 111 11.48 -2.83 3.84
C ALA A 111 12.46 -2.85 2.66
N GLY A 112 13.44 -3.76 2.71
CA GLY A 112 14.46 -3.89 1.67
C GLY A 112 13.86 -4.16 0.28
N TRP A 113 12.82 -5.00 0.22
CA TRP A 113 12.10 -5.28 -1.04
C TRP A 113 11.46 -4.02 -1.63
N TYR A 114 10.96 -3.11 -0.80
CA TYR A 114 10.33 -1.88 -1.24
C TYR A 114 11.36 -0.92 -1.82
N LYS A 115 12.50 -0.75 -1.13
CA LYS A 115 13.63 0.08 -1.61
C LYS A 115 14.23 -0.46 -2.92
N GLU A 116 14.32 -1.78 -3.07
CA GLU A 116 14.76 -2.44 -4.30
C GLU A 116 13.74 -2.27 -5.45
N ALA A 117 12.44 -2.43 -5.16
CA ALA A 117 11.38 -2.27 -6.16
C ALA A 117 11.23 -0.81 -6.58
N PHE A 118 11.24 0.14 -5.64
CA PHE A 118 10.94 1.56 -5.86
C PHE A 118 12.12 2.47 -5.49
N PRO A 119 13.26 2.42 -6.22
CA PRO A 119 14.48 3.14 -5.84
C PRO A 119 14.34 4.68 -5.88
N LYS A 120 13.34 5.20 -6.61
CA LYS A 120 13.05 6.64 -6.68
C LYS A 120 12.24 7.15 -5.50
N ALA A 121 11.54 6.28 -4.79
CA ALA A 121 10.74 6.64 -3.63
C ALA A 121 11.67 6.94 -2.44
N ARG A 122 12.10 8.19 -2.34
CA ARG A 122 12.87 8.68 -1.19
C ARG A 122 11.90 9.09 -0.11
N PHE A 123 11.74 8.22 0.89
CA PHE A 123 10.96 8.53 2.07
C PHE A 123 11.87 9.11 3.15
N ASP A 124 11.53 10.29 3.68
CA ASP A 124 12.21 10.89 4.80
C ASP A 124 11.45 10.51 6.08
N GLY A 125 11.97 9.53 6.82
CA GLY A 125 11.31 8.94 7.99
C GLY A 125 11.05 9.92 9.14
N ASN A 126 11.66 11.12 9.10
CA ASN A 126 11.53 12.14 10.14
C ASN A 126 10.23 12.98 10.05
N LYS A 127 9.38 12.77 9.03
CA LYS A 127 8.20 13.63 8.77
C LYS A 127 6.87 13.09 9.31
N PHE A 128 6.88 12.00 10.08
CA PHE A 128 5.66 11.39 10.64
C PHE A 128 5.27 11.90 12.02
N THR A 129 6.02 12.83 12.60
CA THR A 129 5.86 13.31 13.98
C THR A 129 5.14 14.64 14.12
N GLU A 130 4.41 15.11 13.10
CA GLU A 130 3.62 16.35 13.17
C GLU A 130 2.13 16.11 12.94
#